data_AF-A0A231P0E7-F1
#
_entry.id   AF-A0A231P0E7-F1
#
_cell.length_a   1.000
_cell.length_b   1.000
_cell.length_c   1.000
_cell.angle_alpha   90.00
_cell.angle_beta   90.00
_cell.angle_gamma   90.00
#
_symmetry.space_group_name_H-M   'P 1'
#
loop_
_entity.id
_entity.type
_entity.pdbx_description
1 polymer ?
#
loop_
_entity_poly.entity_id
_entity_poly.type
_entity_poly.pdbx_seq_one_letter_code
_entity_poly.pdbx_strand_id
1 'polypeptide(L)'
;MNTLRLLFFSFTRIWAVLPTRLRRATTTLFVAMIVLGLLELGGIMSLSLFVGVLNDPERVQQSKYAARLIEYIPLLIPIFADARVLMLVAVMVPILMIVAKNVVSAYVTWKTGLLGGEVAGYVGYEIMRRFVYMPYDWHISSMSADAFTKMSWRHALGQVLIQSLVAYSNFITAGLLFLGLFVYAPGLTMLVLGVMAVTAVALYGAIRKNIDRSSQDNAAAQADESRADQPRFFVPG
;
A
#
# COMPACT_ATOMS: atom_id res chain seq x y z
N MET A 1 5.83 14.67 -13.77
CA MET A 1 6.75 15.06 -12.67
C MET A 1 6.10 15.85 -11.52
N ASN A 2 4.96 16.53 -11.71
CA ASN A 2 4.31 17.31 -10.63
C ASN A 2 3.58 16.48 -9.57
N THR A 3 3.05 15.30 -9.92
CA THR A 3 2.24 14.46 -9.01
C THR A 3 3.05 13.83 -7.86
N LEU A 4 4.26 13.32 -8.14
CA LEU A 4 5.16 12.79 -7.11
C LEU A 4 5.60 13.86 -6.11
N ARG A 5 5.85 15.08 -6.60
CA ARG A 5 6.22 16.23 -5.77
C ARG A 5 5.07 16.68 -4.88
N LEU A 6 3.84 16.65 -5.40
CA LEU A 6 2.60 16.93 -4.65
C LEU A 6 2.35 15.91 -3.54
N LEU A 7 2.53 14.61 -3.82
CA LEU A 7 2.39 13.55 -2.80
C LEU A 7 3.40 13.72 -1.67
N PHE A 8 4.68 13.93 -2.01
CA PHE A 8 5.73 14.12 -1.03
C PHE A 8 5.51 15.39 -0.18
N PHE A 9 5.12 16.50 -0.82
CA PHE A 9 4.83 17.76 -0.14
C PHE A 9 3.59 17.67 0.76
N SER A 10 2.56 16.95 0.33
CA SER A 10 1.36 16.71 1.14
C SER A 10 1.69 15.87 2.37
N PHE A 11 2.52 14.83 2.21
CA PHE A 11 2.95 13.98 3.31
C PHE A 11 3.75 14.75 4.36
N THR A 12 4.75 15.54 3.96
CA THR A 12 5.57 16.32 4.91
C THR A 12 4.76 17.36 5.67
N ARG A 13 3.79 17.99 5.00
CA ARG A 13 2.89 18.97 5.62
C ARG A 13 1.93 18.31 6.62
N ILE A 14 1.37 17.15 6.29
CA ILE A 14 0.54 16.37 7.21
C ILE A 14 1.39 15.91 8.41
N TRP A 15 2.59 15.38 8.17
CA TRP A 15 3.53 14.95 9.21
C TRP A 15 3.83 16.05 10.23
N ALA A 16 4.02 17.30 9.76
CA ALA A 16 4.29 18.44 10.63
C ALA A 16 3.14 18.76 11.60
N VAL A 17 1.90 18.48 11.22
CA VAL A 17 0.68 18.75 12.03
C VAL A 17 0.34 17.62 12.99
N LEU A 18 0.85 16.40 12.75
CA LEU A 18 0.57 15.24 13.59
C LEU A 18 1.28 15.29 14.96
N PRO A 19 0.60 14.89 16.06
CA PRO A 19 1.20 14.78 17.38
C PRO A 19 2.20 13.61 17.46
N THR A 20 3.15 13.69 18.40
CA THR A 20 4.27 12.73 18.55
C THR A 20 3.81 11.28 18.72
N ARG A 21 2.64 11.06 19.35
CA ARG A 21 2.03 9.72 19.49
C ARG A 21 1.66 9.10 18.15
N LEU A 22 0.99 9.86 17.28
CA LEU A 22 0.58 9.39 15.95
C LEU A 22 1.80 9.21 15.05
N ARG A 23 2.81 10.09 15.13
CA ARG A 23 4.07 9.92 14.39
C ARG A 23 4.76 8.59 14.70
N ARG A 24 4.87 8.23 15.99
CA ARG A 24 5.43 6.94 16.41
C ARG A 24 4.60 5.77 15.87
N ALA A 25 3.27 5.84 15.98
CA ALA A 25 2.38 4.81 15.44
C ALA A 25 2.55 4.64 13.93
N THR A 26 2.65 5.74 13.17
CA THR A 26 2.92 5.73 11.73
C THR A 26 4.27 5.09 11.41
N THR A 27 5.35 5.44 12.13
CA THR A 27 6.66 4.82 11.93
C THR A 27 6.62 3.32 12.24
N THR A 28 5.98 2.90 13.34
CA THR A 28 5.85 1.47 13.67
C THR A 28 5.06 0.70 12.61
N LEU A 29 4.01 1.30 12.05
CA LEU A 29 3.24 0.70 10.97
C LEU A 29 4.08 0.56 9.69
N PHE A 30 4.85 1.59 9.36
CA PHE A 30 5.75 1.56 8.20
C PHE A 30 6.83 0.47 8.32
N VAL A 31 7.41 0.29 9.50
CA VAL A 31 8.36 -0.82 9.76
C VAL A 31 7.66 -2.17 9.64
N ALA A 32 6.46 -2.33 10.20
CA ALA A 32 5.69 -3.57 10.08
C ALA A 32 5.34 -3.91 8.61
N MET A 33 5.06 -2.89 7.79
CA MET A 33 4.86 -3.01 6.35
C MET A 33 6.13 -3.49 5.60
N ILE A 34 7.32 -3.00 5.98
CA ILE A 34 8.59 -3.49 5.42
C ILE A 34 8.83 -4.95 5.82
N VAL A 35 8.59 -5.30 7.09
CA VAL A 35 8.70 -6.69 7.58
C VAL A 35 7.73 -7.60 6.82
N LEU A 36 6.51 -7.14 6.53
CA LEU A 36 5.56 -7.88 5.71
C LEU A 36 6.15 -8.14 4.31
N GLY A 37 6.73 -7.14 3.64
CA GLY A 37 7.36 -7.32 2.33
C GLY A 37 8.54 -8.32 2.35
N LEU A 38 9.33 -8.32 3.43
CA LEU A 38 10.39 -9.33 3.64
C LEU A 38 9.82 -10.74 3.81
N LEU A 39 8.71 -10.89 4.55
CA LEU A 39 8.01 -12.17 4.69
C LEU A 39 7.40 -12.65 3.37
N GLU A 40 6.94 -11.75 2.51
CA GLU A 40 6.47 -12.12 1.17
C GLU A 40 7.60 -12.73 0.33
N LEU A 41 8.74 -12.05 0.29
CA LEU A 41 9.93 -12.54 -0.40
C LEU A 41 10.43 -13.87 0.20
N GLY A 42 10.46 -13.98 1.53
CA GLY A 42 10.79 -15.21 2.25
C GLY A 42 9.86 -16.38 1.91
N GLY A 43 8.55 -16.11 1.81
CA GLY A 43 7.55 -17.11 1.41
C GLY A 43 7.78 -17.65 -0.01
N ILE A 44 8.08 -16.77 -0.97
CA ILE A 44 8.39 -17.17 -2.36
C ILE A 44 9.66 -18.02 -2.41
N MET A 45 10.73 -17.59 -1.73
CA MET A 45 11.97 -18.37 -1.66
C MET A 45 11.75 -19.73 -0.99
N SER A 46 10.98 -19.78 0.09
CA SER A 46 10.66 -21.03 0.77
C SER A 46 9.92 -22.02 -0.13
N LEU A 47 8.97 -21.54 -0.94
CA LEU A 47 8.26 -22.39 -1.89
C LEU A 47 9.22 -22.93 -2.96
N SER A 48 10.10 -22.09 -3.48
CA SER A 48 11.10 -22.49 -4.47
C SER A 48 12.07 -23.54 -3.90
N LEU A 49 12.51 -23.38 -2.65
CA LEU A 49 13.34 -24.38 -1.97
C LEU A 49 12.61 -25.71 -1.79
N PHE A 50 11.34 -25.67 -1.37
CA PHE A 50 10.51 -26.86 -1.23
C PHE A 50 10.38 -27.63 -2.54
N VAL A 51 10.08 -26.94 -3.66
CA VAL A 51 10.01 -27.58 -4.99
C VAL A 51 11.36 -28.20 -5.38
N GLY A 52 12.48 -27.56 -5.03
CA GLY A 52 13.81 -28.12 -5.21
C GLY A 52 14.02 -29.44 -4.45
N VAL A 53 13.63 -29.49 -3.17
CA VAL A 53 13.70 -30.71 -2.34
C VAL A 53 12.77 -31.80 -2.85
N LEU A 54 11.58 -31.44 -3.32
CA LEU A 54 10.58 -32.38 -3.82
C LEU A 54 11.04 -33.09 -5.11
N ASN A 55 11.73 -32.37 -5.99
CA ASN A 55 12.16 -32.91 -7.28
C ASN A 55 13.35 -33.87 -7.17
N ASP A 56 14.33 -33.57 -6.30
CA ASP A 56 15.54 -34.37 -6.14
C ASP A 56 16.12 -34.21 -4.72
N PRO A 57 15.60 -34.99 -3.75
CA PRO A 57 16.00 -34.86 -2.35
C PRO A 57 17.45 -35.31 -2.12
N GLU A 58 17.95 -36.29 -2.87
CA GLU A 58 19.31 -36.82 -2.75
C GLU A 58 20.35 -35.75 -3.14
N ARG A 59 20.08 -35.01 -4.22
CA ARG A 59 20.93 -33.89 -4.64
C ARG A 59 21.00 -32.78 -3.60
N VAL A 60 19.90 -32.52 -2.89
CA VAL A 60 19.87 -31.50 -1.82
C VAL A 60 20.68 -31.98 -0.60
N GLN A 61 20.55 -33.24 -0.20
CA GLN A 61 21.31 -33.84 0.91
C GLN A 61 22.82 -33.80 0.68
N GLN A 62 23.26 -34.06 -0.56
CA GLN A 62 24.67 -34.07 -0.93
C GLN A 62 25.21 -32.68 -1.28
N SER A 63 24.38 -31.64 -1.22
CA SER A 63 24.80 -30.28 -1.59
C SER A 63 25.74 -29.66 -0.55
N LYS A 64 26.67 -28.81 -1.02
CA LYS A 64 27.54 -27.99 -0.16
C LYS A 64 26.74 -27.09 0.81
N TYR A 65 25.51 -26.74 0.46
CA TYR A 65 24.63 -25.93 1.31
C TYR A 65 24.08 -26.74 2.49
N ALA A 66 23.68 -28.01 2.28
CA ALA A 66 23.24 -28.89 3.35
C ALA A 66 24.36 -29.20 4.34
N ALA A 67 25.57 -29.50 3.84
CA ALA A 67 26.74 -29.74 4.68
C ALA A 67 27.07 -28.53 5.58
N ARG A 68 27.01 -27.32 5.02
CA ARG A 68 27.24 -26.08 5.78
C ARG A 68 26.12 -25.79 6.78
N LEU A 69 24.86 -26.13 6.46
CA LEU A 69 23.74 -25.95 7.38
C LEU A 69 23.84 -26.88 8.60
N ILE A 70 24.28 -28.13 8.38
CA ILE A 70 24.52 -29.14 9.41
C ILE A 70 25.69 -28.72 10.33
N GLU A 71 26.72 -28.09 9.77
CA GLU A 71 27.86 -27.57 10.53
C GLU A 71 27.43 -26.49 11.54
N TYR A 72 26.53 -25.58 11.15
CA TYR A 72 26.00 -24.55 12.05
C TYR A 72 24.94 -25.09 13.02
N ILE A 73 24.14 -26.08 12.59
CA ILE A 73 23.02 -26.61 13.37
C ILE A 73 23.07 -28.15 13.32
N PRO A 74 23.84 -28.80 14.21
CA PRO A 74 23.97 -30.26 14.23
C PRO A 74 22.67 -30.99 14.58
N LEU A 75 21.67 -30.30 15.14
CA LEU A 75 20.32 -30.83 15.35
C LEU A 75 19.60 -31.20 14.03
N LEU A 76 20.09 -30.74 12.88
CA LEU A 76 19.51 -31.05 11.57
C LEU A 76 20.02 -32.36 10.97
N ILE A 77 21.05 -33.00 11.54
CA ILE A 77 21.60 -34.29 11.07
C ILE A 77 20.51 -35.36 10.83
N PRO A 78 19.59 -35.65 11.77
CA PRO A 78 18.56 -36.67 11.55
C PRO A 78 17.56 -36.29 10.46
N ILE A 79 17.39 -35.00 10.16
CA ILE A 79 16.47 -34.50 9.14
C ILE A 79 17.07 -34.69 7.74
N PHE A 80 18.38 -34.46 7.58
CA PHE A 80 19.07 -34.67 6.31
C PHE A 80 19.45 -36.14 6.06
N ALA A 81 19.35 -37.03 7.07
CA ALA A 81 19.65 -38.45 6.95
C ALA A 81 18.54 -39.26 6.26
N ASP A 82 17.28 -38.84 6.34
CA ASP A 82 16.14 -39.51 5.71
C ASP A 82 15.43 -38.55 4.74
N ALA A 83 15.35 -38.94 3.46
CA ALA A 83 14.69 -38.15 2.42
C ALA A 83 13.21 -37.89 2.73
N ARG A 84 12.51 -38.82 3.40
CA ARG A 84 11.10 -38.64 3.77
C ARG A 84 10.93 -37.58 4.84
N VAL A 85 11.79 -37.59 5.86
CA VAL A 85 11.80 -36.59 6.93
C VAL A 85 12.20 -35.22 6.37
N LEU A 86 13.19 -35.17 5.48
CA LEU A 86 13.59 -33.94 4.79
C LEU A 86 12.43 -33.31 4.02
N MET A 87 11.67 -34.11 3.25
CA MET A 87 10.50 -33.63 2.51
C MET A 87 9.39 -33.12 3.45
N LEU A 88 9.13 -33.83 4.56
CA LEU A 88 8.15 -33.41 5.57
C LEU A 88 8.54 -32.09 6.26
N VAL A 89 9.81 -31.92 6.61
CA VAL A 89 10.29 -30.66 7.19
C VAL A 89 10.25 -29.55 6.13
N ALA A 90 10.65 -29.85 4.89
CA ALA A 90 10.67 -28.88 3.80
C ALA A 90 9.28 -28.35 3.44
N VAL A 91 8.20 -29.12 3.58
CA VAL A 91 6.82 -28.63 3.38
C VAL A 91 6.31 -27.80 4.56
N MET A 92 6.80 -28.05 5.78
CA MET A 92 6.40 -27.25 6.95
C MET A 92 6.93 -25.82 6.89
N VAL A 93 8.12 -25.59 6.32
CA VAL A 93 8.71 -24.25 6.20
C VAL A 93 7.82 -23.26 5.43
N PRO A 94 7.35 -23.55 4.19
CA PRO A 94 6.49 -22.62 3.46
C PRO A 94 5.12 -22.44 4.15
N ILE A 95 4.58 -23.48 4.78
CA ILE A 95 3.33 -23.37 5.56
C ILE A 95 3.51 -22.36 6.71
N LEU A 96 4.58 -22.49 7.50
CA LEU A 96 4.89 -21.58 8.59
C LEU A 96 5.13 -20.15 8.09
N MET A 97 5.81 -19.98 6.95
CA MET A 97 6.00 -18.67 6.32
C MET A 97 4.69 -18.02 5.88
N ILE A 98 3.76 -18.78 5.30
CA ILE A 98 2.43 -18.29 4.90
C ILE A 98 1.63 -17.85 6.13
N VAL A 99 1.63 -18.66 7.19
CA VAL A 99 0.95 -18.32 8.44
C VAL A 99 1.54 -17.05 9.05
N ALA A 100 2.86 -16.97 9.17
CA ALA A 100 3.55 -15.79 9.70
C ALA A 100 3.24 -14.53 8.87
N LYS A 101 3.33 -14.63 7.54
CA LYS A 101 2.94 -13.56 6.62
C LYS A 101 1.50 -13.10 6.88
N ASN A 102 0.55 -14.02 6.97
CA ASN A 102 -0.86 -13.70 7.14
C ASN A 102 -1.16 -13.04 8.48
N VAL A 103 -0.51 -13.48 9.56
CA VAL A 103 -0.62 -12.83 10.88
C VAL A 103 -0.12 -11.39 10.83
N VAL A 104 1.05 -11.16 10.23
CA VAL A 104 1.59 -9.80 10.07
C VAL A 104 0.72 -8.95 9.14
N SER A 105 0.20 -9.53 8.06
CA SER A 105 -0.71 -8.85 7.13
C SER A 105 -2.01 -8.40 7.82
N ALA A 106 -2.60 -9.28 8.64
CA ALA A 106 -3.78 -8.95 9.44
C ALA A 106 -3.48 -7.83 10.44
N TYR A 107 -2.33 -7.89 11.12
CA TYR A 107 -1.88 -6.85 12.04
C TYR A 107 -1.70 -5.49 11.33
N VAL A 108 -1.02 -5.47 10.18
CA VAL A 108 -0.82 -4.26 9.38
C VAL A 108 -2.15 -3.69 8.93
N THR A 109 -3.07 -4.53 8.43
CA THR A 109 -4.40 -4.10 7.96
C THR A 109 -5.21 -3.49 9.09
N TRP A 110 -5.24 -4.14 10.25
CA TRP A 110 -5.96 -3.63 11.43
C TRP A 110 -5.37 -2.30 11.92
N LYS A 111 -4.04 -2.21 12.07
CA LYS A 111 -3.37 -0.98 12.51
C LYS A 111 -3.51 0.16 11.50
N THR A 112 -3.57 -0.15 10.20
CA THR A 112 -3.83 0.84 9.16
C THR A 112 -5.22 1.46 9.34
N GLY A 113 -6.26 0.64 9.54
CA GLY A 113 -7.61 1.12 9.80
C GLY A 113 -7.71 1.96 11.08
N LEU A 114 -7.10 1.50 12.18
CA LEU A 114 -7.09 2.21 13.46
C LEU A 114 -6.39 3.58 13.35
N LEU A 115 -5.20 3.63 12.73
CA LEU A 115 -4.44 4.86 12.55
C LEU A 115 -5.21 5.89 11.72
N GLY A 116 -5.96 5.45 10.70
CA GLY A 116 -6.83 6.33 9.91
C GLY A 116 -7.93 6.98 10.73
N GLY A 117 -8.57 6.18 11.60
CA GLY A 117 -9.56 6.66 12.55
C GLY A 117 -8.97 7.65 13.56
N GLU A 118 -7.82 7.33 14.16
CA GLU A 118 -7.14 8.21 15.13
C GLU A 118 -6.71 9.55 14.52
N VAL A 119 -6.16 9.54 13.30
CA VAL A 119 -5.78 10.76 12.57
C VAL A 119 -7.01 11.60 12.25
N ALA A 120 -8.07 10.98 11.73
CA ALA A 120 -9.31 11.68 11.43
C ALA A 120 -9.98 12.26 12.68
N GLY A 121 -9.93 11.53 13.81
CA GLY A 121 -10.43 11.97 15.10
C GLY A 121 -9.67 13.17 15.64
N TYR A 122 -8.34 13.15 15.60
CA TYR A 122 -7.50 14.27 16.01
C TYR A 122 -7.76 15.52 15.17
N VAL A 123 -7.78 15.39 13.84
CA VAL A 123 -8.07 16.50 12.93
C VAL A 123 -9.49 17.03 13.16
N GLY A 124 -10.47 16.15 13.33
CA GLY A 124 -11.85 16.53 13.63
C GLY A 124 -11.99 17.30 14.94
N TYR A 125 -11.28 16.87 16.00
CA TYR A 125 -11.24 17.57 17.29
C TYR A 125 -10.64 18.98 17.13
N GLU A 126 -9.50 19.11 16.46
CA GLU A 126 -8.82 20.40 16.30
C GLU A 126 -9.62 21.37 15.42
N ILE A 127 -10.31 20.89 14.37
CA ILE A 127 -11.24 21.69 13.57
C ILE A 127 -12.40 22.19 14.43
N MET A 128 -13.06 21.29 15.19
CA MET A 128 -14.21 21.64 16.02
C MET A 128 -13.81 22.61 17.14
N ARG A 129 -12.66 22.39 17.76
CA ARG A 129 -12.11 23.28 18.78
C ARG A 129 -11.96 24.69 18.22
N ARG A 130 -11.31 24.86 17.06
CA ARG A 130 -11.16 26.17 16.42
C ARG A 130 -12.49 26.79 16.01
N PHE A 131 -13.44 25.98 15.57
CA PHE A 131 -14.79 26.42 15.23
C PHE A 131 -15.50 27.04 16.44
N VAL A 132 -15.48 26.37 17.60
CA VAL A 132 -16.17 26.85 18.81
C VAL A 132 -15.58 28.16 19.36
N TYR A 133 -14.29 28.42 19.13
CA TYR A 133 -13.62 29.65 19.59
C TYR A 133 -13.64 30.80 18.57
N MET A 134 -14.38 30.69 17.46
CA MET A 134 -14.51 31.79 16.50
C MET A 134 -15.45 32.89 17.01
N PRO A 135 -15.26 34.15 16.54
CA PRO A 135 -16.14 35.26 16.92
C PRO A 135 -17.56 35.06 16.41
N TYR A 136 -18.54 35.58 17.14
CA TYR A 136 -19.97 35.41 16.86
C TYR A 136 -20.37 35.90 15.47
N ASP A 137 -19.77 36.99 14.99
CA ASP A 137 -20.01 37.54 13.64
C ASP A 137 -19.72 36.53 12.53
N TRP A 138 -18.74 35.65 12.74
CA TRP A 138 -18.39 34.60 11.79
C TRP A 138 -19.43 33.47 11.80
N HIS A 139 -20.02 33.15 12.94
CA HIS A 139 -21.02 32.10 13.08
C HIS A 139 -22.34 32.39 12.35
N ILE A 140 -22.75 33.66 12.26
CA ILE A 140 -23.97 34.07 11.54
C ILE A 140 -23.70 34.29 10.04
N SER A 141 -22.42 34.36 9.63
CA SER A 141 -22.07 34.54 8.23
C SER A 141 -22.35 33.27 7.40
N SER A 142 -22.50 33.45 6.08
CA SER A 142 -22.60 32.35 5.11
C SER A 142 -21.36 31.43 5.10
N MET A 143 -20.23 31.87 5.66
CA MET A 143 -18.99 31.10 5.78
C MET A 143 -19.09 29.98 6.84
N SER A 144 -20.14 29.97 7.66
CA SER A 144 -20.41 28.89 8.62
C SER A 144 -20.80 27.57 7.93
N ALA A 145 -21.46 27.62 6.78
CA ALA A 145 -21.81 26.44 5.97
C ALA A 145 -20.54 25.74 5.41
N ASP A 146 -19.52 26.52 5.05
CA ASP A 146 -18.21 26.01 4.62
C ASP A 146 -17.48 25.21 5.71
N ALA A 147 -17.81 25.45 6.98
CA ALA A 147 -17.18 24.74 8.10
C ALA A 147 -17.59 23.26 8.13
N PHE A 148 -18.86 22.96 7.84
CA PHE A 148 -19.34 21.57 7.72
C PHE A 148 -18.68 20.85 6.54
N THR A 149 -18.48 21.54 5.42
CA THR A 149 -17.71 21.02 4.28
C THR A 149 -16.26 20.74 4.66
N LYS A 150 -15.60 21.64 5.40
CA LYS A 150 -14.23 21.42 5.91
C LYS A 150 -14.16 20.28 6.93
N MET A 151 -15.21 20.07 7.72
CA MET A 151 -15.32 18.95 8.65
C MET A 151 -15.36 17.59 7.92
N SER A 152 -15.99 17.51 6.75
CA SER A 152 -16.03 16.27 5.96
C SER A 152 -14.64 15.89 5.41
N TRP A 153 -13.78 16.88 5.16
CA TRP A 153 -12.41 16.67 4.67
C TRP A 153 -11.47 16.05 5.71
N ARG A 154 -11.87 15.94 6.98
CA ARG A 154 -11.08 15.29 8.04
C ARG A 154 -10.75 13.82 7.71
N HIS A 155 -11.70 13.11 7.08
CA HIS A 155 -11.49 11.73 6.66
C HIS A 155 -10.58 11.65 5.43
N ALA A 156 -10.71 12.60 4.50
CA ALA A 156 -9.82 12.69 3.34
C ALA A 156 -8.36 12.86 3.75
N LEU A 157 -8.07 13.67 4.79
CA LEU A 157 -6.70 13.84 5.30
C LEU A 157 -6.10 12.55 5.88
N GLY A 158 -6.87 11.83 6.71
CA GLY A 158 -6.44 10.53 7.24
C GLY A 158 -6.23 9.49 6.13
N GLN A 159 -7.12 9.47 5.15
CA GLN A 159 -7.02 8.60 3.97
C GLN A 159 -5.80 8.93 3.11
N VAL A 160 -5.54 10.20 2.81
CA VAL A 160 -4.35 10.61 2.04
C VAL A 160 -3.06 10.18 2.74
N LEU A 161 -2.97 10.32 4.07
CA LEU A 161 -1.82 9.85 4.83
C LEU A 161 -1.62 8.33 4.71
N ILE A 162 -2.69 7.56 4.93
CA ILE A 162 -2.65 6.09 4.81
C ILE A 162 -2.29 5.66 3.40
N GLN A 163 -2.96 6.20 2.39
CA GLN A 163 -2.72 5.82 1.00
C GLN A 163 -1.30 6.17 0.55
N SER A 164 -0.72 7.26 1.09
CA SER A 164 0.69 7.57 0.88
C SER A 164 1.60 6.51 1.49
N LEU A 165 1.35 6.10 2.74
CA LEU A 165 2.12 5.04 3.41
C LEU A 165 2.02 3.70 2.66
N VAL A 166 0.82 3.32 2.26
CA VAL A 166 0.55 2.10 1.48
C VAL A 166 1.27 2.17 0.14
N ALA A 167 1.24 3.30 -0.57
CA ALA A 167 1.94 3.48 -1.83
C ALA A 167 3.46 3.31 -1.67
N TYR A 168 4.08 3.93 -0.65
CA TYR A 168 5.51 3.77 -0.37
C TYR A 168 5.86 2.34 0.02
N SER A 169 5.06 1.72 0.91
CA SER A 169 5.22 0.31 1.29
C SER A 169 5.17 -0.60 0.07
N ASN A 170 4.14 -0.47 -0.77
CA ASN A 170 3.97 -1.31 -1.95
C ASN A 170 5.11 -1.11 -2.95
N PHE A 171 5.60 0.13 -3.10
CA PHE A 171 6.75 0.40 -3.96
C PHE A 171 8.02 -0.29 -3.43
N ILE A 172 8.28 -0.23 -2.12
CA ILE A 172 9.41 -0.91 -1.48
C ILE A 172 9.27 -2.43 -1.62
N THR A 173 8.11 -2.99 -1.27
CA THR A 173 7.84 -4.43 -1.38
C THR A 173 7.98 -4.91 -2.81
N ALA A 174 7.39 -4.22 -3.78
CA ALA A 174 7.54 -4.55 -5.20
C ALA A 174 9.01 -4.50 -5.64
N GLY A 175 9.75 -3.47 -5.22
CA GLY A 175 11.19 -3.37 -5.48
C GLY A 175 12.00 -4.52 -4.87
N LEU A 176 11.66 -4.91 -3.63
CA LEU A 176 12.30 -6.02 -2.93
C LEU A 176 12.05 -7.36 -3.63
N LEU A 177 10.79 -7.63 -3.99
CA LEU A 177 10.38 -8.83 -4.73
C LEU A 177 11.03 -8.87 -6.11
N PHE A 178 11.06 -7.73 -6.80
CA PHE A 178 11.73 -7.61 -8.09
C PHE A 178 13.22 -7.92 -7.99
N LEU A 179 13.92 -7.33 -7.01
CA LEU A 179 15.35 -7.55 -6.81
C LEU A 179 15.64 -9.00 -6.46
N GLY A 180 14.82 -9.62 -5.60
CA GLY A 180 14.92 -11.04 -5.27
C GLY A 180 14.75 -11.95 -6.49
N LEU A 181 13.73 -11.69 -7.31
CA LEU A 181 13.48 -12.50 -8.51
C LEU A 181 14.57 -12.29 -9.58
N PHE A 182 15.06 -11.06 -9.72
CA PHE A 182 16.13 -10.72 -10.66
C PHE A 182 17.43 -11.46 -10.32
N VAL A 183 17.77 -11.57 -9.04
CA VAL A 183 18.93 -12.36 -8.58
C VAL A 183 18.73 -13.85 -8.84
N TYR A 184 17.51 -14.36 -8.65
CA TYR A 184 17.22 -15.79 -8.82
C TYR A 184 17.14 -16.23 -10.29
N ALA A 185 16.43 -15.47 -11.13
CA ALA A 185 16.17 -15.81 -12.54
C ALA A 185 16.03 -14.54 -13.40
N PRO A 186 17.13 -13.92 -13.84
CA PRO A 186 17.10 -12.61 -14.52
C PRO A 186 16.32 -12.63 -15.84
N GLY A 187 16.45 -13.71 -16.62
CA GLY A 187 15.75 -13.86 -17.90
C GLY A 187 14.22 -13.93 -17.76
N LEU A 188 13.74 -14.78 -16.85
CA LEU A 188 12.31 -14.91 -16.55
C LEU A 188 11.75 -13.58 -16.00
N THR A 189 12.52 -12.93 -15.13
CA THR A 189 12.15 -11.65 -14.52
C THR A 189 11.97 -10.55 -15.56
N MET A 190 12.88 -10.43 -16.52
CA MET A 190 12.77 -9.46 -17.62
C MET A 190 11.54 -9.70 -18.50
N LEU A 191 11.22 -10.96 -18.81
CA LEU A 191 10.05 -11.31 -19.60
C LEU A 191 8.76 -10.93 -18.88
N VAL A 192 8.62 -11.30 -17.61
CA VAL A 192 7.45 -10.99 -16.78
C VAL A 192 7.27 -9.48 -16.62
N LEU A 193 8.36 -8.74 -16.39
CA LEU A 193 8.33 -7.28 -16.37
C LEU A 193 7.88 -6.68 -17.70
N GLY A 194 8.39 -7.19 -18.82
CA GLY A 194 8.02 -6.73 -20.15
C GLY A 194 6.52 -6.86 -20.38
N VAL A 195 5.95 -8.03 -20.06
CA VAL A 195 4.51 -8.28 -20.15
C VAL A 195 3.73 -7.34 -19.24
N MET A 196 4.12 -7.22 -17.96
CA MET A 196 3.46 -6.31 -17.02
C MET A 196 3.51 -4.85 -17.47
N ALA A 197 4.65 -4.38 -18.00
CA ALA A 197 4.80 -3.01 -18.47
C ALA A 197 3.88 -2.74 -19.67
N VAL A 198 3.83 -3.65 -20.64
CA VAL A 198 2.92 -3.54 -21.79
C VAL A 198 1.47 -3.52 -21.34
N THR A 199 1.06 -4.43 -20.46
CA THR A 199 -0.30 -4.46 -19.92
C THR A 199 -0.64 -3.19 -19.15
N ALA A 200 0.27 -2.69 -18.31
CA ALA A 200 0.06 -1.47 -17.54
C ALA A 200 -0.11 -0.24 -18.43
N VAL A 201 0.74 -0.10 -19.47
CA VAL A 201 0.64 1.00 -20.45
C VAL A 201 -0.66 0.91 -21.24
N ALA A 202 -1.04 -0.28 -21.71
CA ALA A 202 -2.28 -0.49 -22.44
C ALA A 202 -3.51 -0.16 -21.58
N LEU A 203 -3.53 -0.64 -20.33
CA LEU A 203 -4.61 -0.41 -19.38
C LEU A 203 -4.72 1.07 -19.00
N TYR A 204 -3.60 1.72 -18.69
CA TYR A 204 -3.57 3.15 -18.40
C TYR A 204 -4.07 3.98 -19.58
N GLY A 205 -3.64 3.64 -20.80
CA GLY A 205 -4.12 4.29 -22.03
C GLY A 205 -5.62 4.13 -22.23
N ALA A 206 -6.15 2.93 -22.01
CA ALA A 206 -7.59 2.65 -22.12
C ALA A 206 -8.42 3.40 -21.06
N ILE A 207 -7.99 3.35 -19.80
CA ILE A 207 -8.66 4.05 -18.70
C ILE A 207 -8.65 5.55 -18.95
N ARG A 208 -7.49 6.12 -19.28
CA ARG A 208 -7.37 7.56 -19.52
C ARG A 208 -8.25 8.01 -20.68
N LYS A 209 -8.28 7.26 -21.78
CA LYS A 209 -9.16 7.56 -22.92
C LYS A 209 -10.64 7.55 -22.53
N ASN A 210 -11.05 6.62 -21.66
CA ASN A 210 -12.44 6.53 -21.20
C ASN A 210 -12.80 7.65 -20.20
N ILE A 211 -11.89 7.98 -19.27
CA ILE A 211 -12.08 9.07 -18.31
C ILE A 211 -12.10 10.43 -19.02
N ASP A 212 -11.19 10.67 -19.97
CA ASP A 212 -11.12 11.93 -20.70
C ASP A 212 -12.40 12.15 -21.54
N ARG A 213 -12.98 11.07 -22.11
CA ARG A 213 -14.29 11.12 -22.78
C ARG A 213 -15.43 11.44 -21.82
N SER A 214 -15.55 10.69 -20.73
CA SER A 214 -16.57 10.93 -19.70
C SER A 214 -16.46 12.33 -19.09
N SER A 215 -15.26 12.87 -18.95
CA SER A 215 -15.04 14.21 -18.42
C SER A 215 -15.50 15.29 -19.41
N GLN A 216 -15.31 15.07 -20.71
CA GLN A 216 -15.82 15.98 -21.76
C GLN A 216 -17.35 15.96 -21.82
N ASP A 217 -17.96 14.78 -21.73
CA ASP A 217 -19.42 14.62 -21.74
C ASP A 217 -20.06 15.29 -20.52
N ASN A 218 -19.48 15.11 -19.33
CA ASN A 218 -19.93 15.78 -18.11
C ASN A 218 -19.75 17.29 -18.16
N ALA A 219 -18.64 17.79 -18.71
CA ALA A 219 -18.39 19.23 -18.85
C ALA A 219 -19.36 19.89 -19.83
N ALA A 220 -19.74 19.19 -20.92
CA ALA A 220 -20.76 19.65 -21.85
C ALA A 220 -22.15 19.72 -21.19
N ALA A 221 -22.55 18.68 -20.44
CA ALA A 221 -23.81 18.66 -19.70
C ALA A 221 -23.88 19.78 -18.64
N GLN A 222 -22.79 20.05 -17.91
CA GLN A 222 -22.72 21.15 -16.95
C GLN A 222 -22.80 22.53 -17.59
N ALA A 223 -22.23 22.70 -18.80
CA ALA A 223 -22.34 23.93 -19.55
C ALA A 223 -23.77 24.19 -20.06
N ASP A 224 -24.48 23.12 -20.45
CA ASP A 224 -25.87 23.20 -20.88
C ASP A 224 -26.83 23.49 -19.72
N GLU A 225 -26.65 22.86 -18.55
CA GLU A 225 -27.38 23.21 -17.32
C GLU A 225 -27.15 24.67 -16.93
N SER A 226 -25.90 25.15 -16.96
CA SER A 226 -25.56 26.53 -16.63
C SER A 226 -26.16 27.56 -17.61
N ARG A 227 -26.40 27.16 -18.86
CA ARG A 227 -27.11 28.00 -19.86
C ARG A 227 -28.62 28.00 -19.67
N ALA A 228 -29.20 26.88 -19.21
CA ALA A 228 -30.62 26.79 -18.94
C ALA A 228 -31.04 27.61 -17.71
N ASP A 229 -30.14 27.79 -16.74
CA ASP A 229 -30.39 28.51 -15.49
C ASP A 229 -30.11 30.03 -15.56
N GLN A 230 -29.64 30.55 -16.70
CA GLN A 230 -29.58 32.00 -16.92
C GLN A 230 -30.99 32.55 -17.13
N PRO A 231 -31.50 33.47 -16.28
CA PRO A 231 -32.80 34.07 -16.48
C PRO A 231 -32.79 34.80 -17.81
N ARG A 232 -33.67 34.40 -18.74
CA ARG A 232 -33.95 35.18 -19.95
C ARG A 232 -34.45 36.55 -19.51
N PHE A 233 -33.54 37.53 -19.44
CA PHE A 233 -33.93 38.93 -19.41
C PHE A 233 -34.70 39.19 -20.70
N PHE A 234 -36.02 39.21 -20.57
CA PHE A 234 -36.94 39.68 -21.57
C PHE A 234 -36.60 41.14 -21.80
N VAL A 235 -35.91 41.45 -22.90
CA VAL A 235 -35.76 42.83 -23.37
C VAL A 235 -37.09 43.18 -24.05
N PRO A 236 -37.92 44.07 -23.48
CA PRO A 236 -39.11 44.52 -24.15
C PRO A 236 -38.76 45.68 -25.09
N GLY A 237 -39.18 45.54 -26.35
CA GLY A 237 -39.53 46.62 -27.29
C GLY A 237 -38.45 47.63 -27.63
#